data_AF-A0A656GBJ7-F1
#
_entry.id   AF-A0A656GBJ7-F1
#
_cell.length_a   1.000
_cell.length_b   1.000
_cell.length_c   1.000
_cell.angle_alpha   90.00
_cell.angle_beta   90.00
_cell.angle_gamma   90.00
#
_symmetry.space_group_name_H-M   'P 1'
#
loop_
_entity.id
_entity.type
_entity.pdbx_description
1 polymer ?
#
loop_
_entity_poly.entity_id
_entity_poly.type
_entity_poly.pdbx_seq_one_letter_code
_entity_poly.pdbx_strand_id
1 'polypeptide(L)' 'MSNVPSSENPGRLKNLVFGLYFFALLMMALFPPFYLKVSGSTALVLGVPLPIFYWILIAVLMGLGLWMLYVVESLLGEIP' A
#
# COMPACT_ATOMS: atom_id res chain seq x y z
N MET A 1 37.39 19.32 3.02
CA MET A 1 36.76 18.07 3.46
C MET A 1 35.35 18.04 2.85
N SER A 2 35.18 17.32 1.75
CA SER A 2 33.89 17.22 1.06
C SER A 2 33.03 16.16 1.74
N ASN A 3 32.01 16.58 2.48
CA ASN A 3 30.93 15.69 2.92
C ASN A 3 30.06 15.39 1.70
N VAL A 4 30.48 14.44 0.87
CA VAL A 4 29.63 13.87 -0.18
C VAL A 4 28.66 12.92 0.54
N PRO A 5 27.34 13.22 0.57
CA PRO A 5 26.38 12.30 1.15
C PRO A 5 26.42 11.00 0.35
N SER A 6 26.54 9.89 1.08
CA SER A 6 26.56 8.52 0.59
C SER A 6 25.49 8.25 -0.46
N SER A 7 25.89 7.60 -1.54
CA SER A 7 25.04 7.10 -2.64
C SER A 7 23.69 6.63 -2.13
N GLU A 8 22.61 7.23 -2.64
CA GLU A 8 21.26 6.73 -2.42
C GLU A 8 21.18 5.30 -2.96
N ASN A 9 21.14 4.31 -2.07
CA ASN A 9 20.96 2.91 -2.45
C ASN A 9 19.52 2.76 -2.98
N PRO A 10 19.30 2.58 -4.30
CA PRO A 10 17.97 2.61 -4.91
C PRO A 10 17.02 1.59 -4.27
N GLY A 11 17.55 0.44 -3.85
CA GLY A 11 16.79 -0.61 -3.18
C GLY A 11 16.27 -0.20 -1.80
N ARG A 12 17.00 0.64 -1.06
CA ARG A 12 16.57 1.09 0.28
C ARG A 12 15.41 2.08 0.20
N LEU A 13 15.43 2.97 -0.80
CA LEU A 13 14.33 3.91 -1.04
C LEU A 13 13.07 3.18 -1.50
N LYS A 14 13.20 2.25 -2.46
CA LYS A 14 12.11 1.36 -2.91
C LYS A 14 11.45 0.66 -1.72
N ASN A 15 12.23 -0.03 -0.90
CA ASN A 15 11.71 -0.78 0.25
C ASN A 15 11.01 0.11 1.26
N LEU A 16 11.50 1.33 1.47
CA LEU A 16 10.86 2.28 2.37
C LEU A 16 9.51 2.78 1.82
N VAL A 17 9.44 3.11 0.53
CA VAL A 17 8.20 3.58 -0.13
C VAL A 17 7.13 2.49 -0.13
N PHE A 18 7.46 1.30 -0.64
CA PHE A 18 6.52 0.17 -0.68
C PHE A 18 6.19 -0.34 0.72
N GLY A 19 7.17 -0.37 1.62
CA GLY A 19 6.95 -0.72 3.02
C GLY A 19 5.96 0.22 3.72
N LEU A 20 6.11 1.53 3.54
CA LEU A 20 5.17 2.51 4.10
C LEU A 20 3.78 2.39 3.48
N TYR A 21 3.71 2.17 2.17
CA TYR A 21 2.46 1.95 1.43
C TYR A 21 1.69 0.74 1.97
N PHE A 22 2.34 -0.42 2.06
CA PHE A 22 1.71 -1.64 2.58
C PHE A 22 1.40 -1.54 4.06
N PHE A 23 2.24 -0.86 4.85
CA PHE A 23 1.96 -0.60 6.26
C PHE A 23 0.69 0.25 6.43
N ALA A 24 0.51 1.29 5.62
CA ALA A 24 -0.71 2.10 5.66
C ALA A 24 -1.96 1.27 5.31
N LEU A 25 -1.88 0.44 4.26
CA LEU A 25 -2.97 -0.49 3.91
C LEU A 25 -3.25 -1.50 5.03
N LEU A 26 -2.21 -2.01 5.69
CA LEU A 26 -2.33 -2.92 6.83
C LEU A 26 -3.03 -2.26 8.01
N MET A 27 -2.65 -1.01 8.33
CA MET A 27 -3.32 -0.22 9.37
C MET A 27 -4.79 -0.01 9.02
N MET A 28 -5.11 0.32 7.77
CA MET A 28 -6.51 0.43 7.35
C MET A 28 -7.27 -0.91 7.46
N ALA A 29 -6.64 -2.03 7.12
CA ALA A 29 -7.28 -3.34 7.15
C ALA A 29 -7.49 -3.88 8.57
N LEU A 30 -6.51 -3.73 9.47
CA LEU A 30 -6.48 -4.42 10.76
C LEU A 30 -6.71 -3.53 11.97
N PHE A 31 -6.51 -2.21 11.86
CA PHE A 31 -6.63 -1.34 13.03
C PHE A 31 -8.12 -1.07 13.32
N PRO A 32 -8.65 -1.53 14.48
CA PRO A 32 -10.09 -1.51 14.74
C PRO A 32 -10.76 -0.14 14.56
N PRO A 33 -10.16 0.99 14.98
CA PRO A 33 -10.74 2.31 14.76
C PRO A 33 -11.03 2.67 13.31
N PHE A 34 -10.27 2.17 12.33
CA PHE A 34 -10.52 2.49 10.92
C PHE A 34 -11.64 1.66 10.34
N TYR A 35 -11.60 0.34 10.53
CA TYR A 35 -12.63 -0.56 10.00
C TYR A 35 -13.98 -0.36 10.71
N LEU A 36 -14.01 -0.14 12.03
CA LEU A 36 -15.27 0.01 12.80
C LEU A 36 -16.01 1.31 12.47
N LYS A 37 -15.29 2.39 12.16
CA LYS A 37 -15.90 3.65 11.70
C LYS A 37 -16.72 3.45 10.43
N VAL A 38 -16.27 2.55 9.55
CA VAL A 38 -16.97 2.24 8.31
C VAL A 38 -18.02 1.15 8.54
N SER A 39 -17.74 0.14 9.36
CA SER A 39 -18.58 -1.04 9.59
C SER A 39 -19.95 -0.72 10.20
N GLY A 40 -20.06 0.36 10.99
CA GLY A 40 -21.35 0.81 11.54
C GLY A 40 -22.22 1.59 10.56
N SER A 41 -21.71 1.90 9.36
CA SER A 41 -22.41 2.71 8.37
C SER A 41 -23.30 1.85 7.47
N THR A 42 -24.54 2.30 7.27
CA THR A 42 -25.49 1.75 6.29
C THR A 42 -25.42 2.43 4.92
N ALA A 43 -24.44 3.33 4.73
CA ALA A 43 -24.26 4.02 3.45
C ALA A 43 -23.97 3.02 2.33
N LEU A 44 -24.52 3.31 1.14
CA LEU A 44 -24.32 2.54 -0.07
C LEU A 44 -23.45 3.32 -1.05
N VAL A 45 -22.48 2.65 -1.66
CA VAL A 45 -21.66 3.16 -2.76
C VAL A 45 -21.92 2.27 -3.96
N LEU A 46 -22.50 2.83 -5.02
CA LEU A 46 -22.86 2.08 -6.24
C LEU A 46 -23.75 0.85 -5.95
N GLY A 47 -24.60 0.92 -4.94
CA GLY A 47 -25.47 -0.18 -4.51
C GLY A 47 -24.81 -1.22 -3.59
N VAL A 48 -23.51 -1.08 -3.30
CA VAL A 48 -22.77 -1.96 -2.39
C VAL A 48 -22.62 -1.28 -1.02
N PRO A 49 -22.84 -1.99 0.09
CA PRO A 49 -22.53 -1.47 1.43
C PRO A 49 -21.13 -0.88 1.52
N LEU A 50 -21.01 0.32 2.08
CA LEU A 50 -19.75 1.02 2.26
C LEU A 50 -18.65 0.14 2.92
N PRO A 51 -18.93 -0.71 3.93
CA PRO A 51 -17.93 -1.62 4.47
C PRO A 51 -17.37 -2.59 3.44
N ILE A 52 -18.23 -3.16 2.59
CA ILE A 52 -17.81 -4.11 1.55
C ILE A 52 -16.97 -3.39 0.50
N PHE A 53 -17.41 -2.21 0.06
CA PHE A 53 -16.67 -1.38 -0.88
C PHE A 53 -15.26 -1.02 -0.34
N TYR A 54 -15.17 -0.68 0.95
CA TYR A 54 -13.91 -0.39 1.64
C TYR A 54 -12.94 -1.57 1.59
N TRP A 55 -13.39 -2.79 1.90
CA TRP A 55 -12.56 -3.99 1.85
C TRP A 55 -12.09 -4.31 0.43
N ILE A 56 -12.98 -4.18 -0.56
CA ILE A 56 -12.63 -4.38 -1.97
C ILE A 56 -11.58 -3.37 -2.40
N LEU A 57 -11.73 -2.10 -2.03
CA LEU A 57 -10.77 -1.04 -2.36
C LEU A 57 -9.39 -1.35 -1.77
N ILE A 58 -9.31 -1.78 -0.52
CA ILE A 58 -8.04 -2.17 0.11
C ILE A 58 -7.40 -3.36 -0.63
N ALA A 59 -8.19 -4.37 -1.00
CA ALA A 59 -7.69 -5.53 -1.73
C ALA A 59 -7.15 -5.14 -3.12
N VAL A 60 -7.86 -4.26 -3.84
CA VAL A 60 -7.42 -3.75 -5.14
C VAL A 60 -6.12 -2.95 -5.00
N LEU A 61 -6.06 -2.04 -4.03
CA LEU A 61 -4.85 -1.26 -3.76
C LEU A 61 -3.67 -2.17 -3.40
N MET A 62 -3.87 -3.17 -2.56
CA MET A 62 -2.86 -4.17 -2.23
C MET A 62 -2.34 -4.90 -3.47
N GLY A 63 -3.24 -5.37 -4.34
CA GLY A 63 -2.88 -6.03 -5.59
C GLY A 63 -2.09 -5.12 -6.54
N LEU A 64 -2.52 -3.85 -6.69
CA LEU A 64 -1.80 -2.86 -7.49
C LEU A 64 -0.42 -2.54 -6.92
N GLY A 65 -0.29 -2.44 -5.60
CA GLY A 65 1.00 -2.22 -4.94
C GLY A 65 1.97 -3.36 -5.18
N LEU A 66 1.51 -4.61 -5.07
CA LEU A 66 2.32 -5.79 -5.37
C LEU A 66 2.72 -5.86 -6.84
N TRP A 67 1.77 -5.58 -7.75
CA TRP A 67 2.07 -5.54 -9.17
C TRP A 67 3.10 -4.46 -9.52
N MET A 68 2.97 -3.26 -8.95
CA MET A 68 3.92 -2.18 -9.17
C MET A 68 5.30 -2.50 -8.59
N LEU A 69 5.35 -3.12 -7.39
CA LEU A 69 6.61 -3.58 -6.82
C LEU A 69 7.29 -4.59 -7.76
N TYR A 70 6.54 -5.58 -8.25
CA TYR A 70 7.03 -6.54 -9.23
C TYR A 70 7.61 -5.85 -10.47
N VAL A 71 6.87 -4.92 -11.08
CA VAL A 71 7.34 -4.17 -12.26
C VAL A 71 8.63 -3.40 -11.96
N VAL A 72 8.70 -2.71 -10.81
CA VAL A 72 9.90 -1.95 -10.42
C VAL A 72 11.09 -2.87 -10.24
N GLU A 73 10.90 -4.00 -9.58
CA GLU A 73 11.97 -4.97 -9.35
C GLU A 73 12.42 -5.67 -10.64
N SER A 74 11.50 -5.96 -11.57
CA SER A 74 11.85 -6.44 -12.92
C SER A 74 12.65 -5.41 -13.71
N LEU A 75 12.28 -4.12 -13.65
CA LEU A 75 13.03 -3.04 -14.32
C LEU A 75 14.42 -2.81 -13.72
N LEU A 76 14.58 -3.07 -12.42
CA LEU A 76 15.87 -3.01 -11.72
C LEU A 76 16.71 -4.29 -11.89
N GLY A 77 16.15 -5.34 -12.51
CA GLY A 77 16.81 -6.63 -12.70
C GLY A 77 16.96 -7.46 -11.41
N GLU A 78 16.15 -7.17 -10.39
CA GLU A 78 16.17 -7.88 -9.10
C GLU A 78 15.36 -9.20 -9.15
N ILE A 79 14.37 -9.28 -10.04
CA ILE A 79 13.60 -10.49 -10.36
C ILE A 79 13.52 -10.68 -11.88
N PRO A 80 13.43 -11.94 -12.37
CA PRO A 80 13.40 -12.26 -13.80
C PRO A 80 12.10 -11.82 -14.49
#